data_AF-A0A415E1B4-F1
#
_entry.id   AF-A0A415E1B4-F1
#
_cell.length_a   1.000
_cell.length_b   1.000
_cell.length_c   1.000
_cell.angle_alpha   90.00
_cell.angle_beta   90.00
_cell.angle_gamma   90.00
#
_symmetry.space_group_name_H-M   'P 1'
#
loop_
_entity.id
_entity.type
_entity.pdbx_description
1 polymer ?
#
loop_
_entity_poly.entity_id
_entity_poly.type
_entity_poly.pdbx_seq_one_letter_code
_entity_poly.pdbx_strand_id
1 'polypeptide(L)'
;MKRIGAIVCLAALIVTMTASVCFGAQSLKVVKNYPQDGQTNTTKDNMCVKLWFNNDMDGKDMEKINKDCFSITDPKGKKIPIKVYYNNPKDKKQIMVLADTAKINTTKDILDNTKYTLTISGKLQDKAGNTLGEDQKVSFTTLNQGQSTKIYMIMMVVMMGGMFIFSSRQMKKQAAKQQEEGKIKEEPFNPYKEAKKTGKSVDEVIAIHEKEMAKKAAKEAKKASRKNNDDDDDDYEDEDNGNYKVKGPKPVSAGGSSFITGRKAIAEAKRAEEERLEKRRAANAKKKKKK
;
A
#
# COMPACT_ATOMS: atom_id res chain seq x y z
N MET A 1 40.35 70.60 -37.91
CA MET A 1 40.79 69.26 -38.36
C MET A 1 41.51 68.43 -37.28
N LYS A 2 42.47 68.98 -36.51
CA LYS A 2 43.27 68.20 -35.54
C LYS A 2 42.47 67.51 -34.40
N ARG A 3 41.37 68.12 -33.94
CA ARG A 3 40.53 67.55 -32.84
C ARG A 3 39.57 66.47 -33.30
N ILE A 4 39.07 66.55 -34.53
CA ILE A 4 38.13 65.57 -35.09
C ILE A 4 38.85 64.24 -35.35
N GLY A 5 40.09 64.30 -35.86
CA GLY A 5 40.92 63.10 -36.03
C GLY A 5 41.22 62.39 -34.70
N ALA A 6 41.49 63.14 -33.64
CA ALA A 6 41.73 62.58 -32.31
C ALA A 6 40.51 61.88 -31.71
N ILE A 7 39.30 62.44 -31.90
CA ILE A 7 38.05 61.85 -31.43
C ILE A 7 37.73 60.55 -32.18
N VAL A 8 37.92 60.53 -33.50
CA VAL A 8 37.72 59.32 -34.32
C VAL A 8 38.72 58.23 -33.94
N CYS A 9 39.97 58.59 -33.67
CA CYS A 9 40.99 57.65 -33.22
C CYS A 9 40.67 57.09 -31.84
N LEU A 10 40.22 57.92 -30.89
CA LEU A 10 39.78 57.48 -29.56
C LEU A 10 38.56 56.56 -29.63
N ALA A 11 37.57 56.90 -30.46
CA ALA A 11 36.39 56.07 -30.67
C ALA A 11 36.75 54.71 -31.28
N ALA A 12 37.65 54.69 -32.27
CA ALA A 12 38.16 53.44 -32.85
C ALA A 12 38.93 52.61 -31.83
N LEU A 13 39.71 53.24 -30.94
CA LEU A 13 40.47 52.56 -29.89
C LEU A 13 39.55 51.99 -28.80
N ILE A 14 38.47 52.70 -28.45
CA ILE A 14 37.43 52.18 -27.55
C ILE A 14 36.73 50.98 -28.21
N VAL A 15 36.36 51.08 -29.49
CA VAL A 15 35.72 49.97 -30.22
C VAL A 15 36.65 48.75 -30.30
N THR A 16 37.96 48.93 -30.54
CA THR A 16 38.91 47.81 -30.58
C THR A 16 39.25 47.25 -29.20
N MET A 17 39.20 48.05 -28.13
CA MET A 17 39.33 47.56 -26.75
C MET A 17 38.06 46.85 -26.25
N THR A 18 36.88 47.22 -26.74
CA THR A 18 35.60 46.53 -26.42
C THR A 18 35.34 45.32 -27.30
N ALA A 19 35.96 45.24 -28.47
CA ALA A 19 36.01 44.03 -29.29
C ALA A 19 37.05 43.08 -28.70
N SER A 20 36.78 42.56 -27.50
CA SER A 20 37.51 41.42 -26.95
C SER A 20 37.48 40.30 -27.99
N VAL A 21 38.62 40.12 -28.63
CA VAL A 21 38.92 39.04 -29.58
C VAL A 21 38.51 37.71 -28.95
N CYS A 22 37.34 37.21 -29.32
CA CYS A 22 36.88 35.86 -29.02
C CYS A 22 37.59 34.86 -29.96
N PHE A 23 38.91 34.90 -29.98
CA PHE A 23 39.75 34.01 -30.78
C PHE A 23 40.57 33.15 -29.82
N GLY A 24 40.11 31.91 -29.61
CA GLY A 24 40.87 30.87 -28.90
C GLY A 24 40.12 30.11 -27.81
N ALA A 25 38.88 30.47 -27.47
CA ALA A 25 38.11 29.73 -26.47
C ALA A 25 37.72 28.35 -27.02
N GLN A 26 38.24 27.29 -26.41
CA GLN A 26 37.80 25.93 -26.68
C GLN A 26 36.33 25.86 -26.24
N SER A 27 35.39 25.73 -27.18
CA SER A 27 33.96 25.81 -26.87
C SER A 27 33.59 24.76 -25.80
N LEU A 28 33.02 25.19 -24.68
CA LEU A 28 32.50 24.27 -23.67
C LEU A 28 31.33 23.48 -24.28
N LYS A 29 31.29 22.17 -24.05
CA LYS A 29 30.24 21.28 -24.53
C LYS A 29 29.88 20.27 -23.47
N VAL A 30 28.59 19.98 -23.34
CA VAL A 30 28.11 18.78 -22.66
C VAL A 30 28.42 17.58 -23.56
N VAL A 31 29.29 16.69 -23.08
CA VAL A 31 29.71 15.47 -23.80
C VAL A 31 28.74 14.32 -23.52
N LYS A 32 28.23 14.24 -22.29
CA LYS A 32 27.34 13.17 -21.85
C LYS A 32 26.47 13.66 -20.71
N ASN A 33 25.28 13.08 -20.60
CA ASN A 33 24.36 13.29 -19.50
C ASN A 33 23.74 11.98 -19.02
N TYR A 34 23.39 11.96 -17.74
CA TYR A 34 22.52 10.95 -17.13
C TYR A 34 21.51 11.65 -16.22
N PRO A 35 20.21 11.42 -16.35
CA PRO A 35 19.56 10.64 -17.41
C PRO A 35 19.90 11.15 -18.81
N GLN A 36 19.91 10.26 -19.81
CA GLN A 36 20.03 10.64 -21.21
C GLN A 36 18.81 11.48 -21.63
N ASP A 37 18.96 12.30 -22.66
CA ASP A 37 17.82 13.09 -23.15
C ASP A 37 16.71 12.16 -23.67
N GLY A 38 15.48 12.42 -23.22
CA GLY A 38 14.31 11.58 -23.46
C GLY A 38 14.22 10.32 -22.60
N GLN A 39 15.19 10.04 -21.71
CA GLN A 39 15.20 8.81 -20.91
C GLN A 39 13.96 8.70 -20.02
N THR A 40 13.34 7.52 -20.00
CA THR A 40 12.20 7.19 -19.15
C THR A 40 12.62 6.35 -17.93
N ASN A 41 11.69 6.15 -17.00
CA ASN A 41 11.87 5.30 -15.82
C ASN A 41 13.04 5.73 -14.91
N THR A 42 13.27 7.04 -14.80
CA THR A 42 14.33 7.57 -13.94
C THR A 42 13.86 7.60 -12.49
N THR A 43 14.74 7.29 -11.55
CA THR A 43 14.42 7.37 -10.12
C THR A 43 14.05 8.80 -9.73
N LYS A 44 12.92 8.96 -9.04
CA LYS A 44 12.49 10.26 -8.50
C LYS A 44 13.25 10.65 -7.24
N ASP A 45 13.74 9.67 -6.49
CA ASP A 45 14.47 9.89 -5.24
C ASP A 45 15.78 10.64 -5.52
N ASN A 46 15.91 11.83 -4.93
CA ASN A 46 17.01 12.79 -5.11
C ASN A 46 17.20 13.32 -6.55
N MET A 47 16.23 13.12 -7.46
CA MET A 47 16.21 13.56 -8.87
C MET A 47 17.50 14.26 -9.32
N CYS A 48 18.45 13.46 -9.77
CA CYS A 48 19.82 13.89 -10.05
C CYS A 48 20.11 13.82 -11.53
N VAL A 49 20.54 14.94 -12.11
CA VAL A 49 21.09 15.00 -13.47
C VAL A 49 22.61 15.17 -13.37
N LYS A 50 23.35 14.18 -13.85
CA LYS A 50 24.79 14.18 -13.99
C LYS A 50 25.15 14.65 -15.39
N LEU A 51 26.05 15.63 -15.47
CA LEU A 51 26.53 16.21 -16.71
C LEU A 51 28.04 16.04 -16.78
N TRP A 52 28.55 15.58 -17.91
CA TRP A 52 29.98 15.51 -18.20
C TRP A 52 30.32 16.47 -19.31
N PHE A 53 31.36 17.26 -19.10
CA PHE A 53 31.83 18.28 -20.03
C PHE A 53 33.15 17.86 -20.68
N ASN A 54 33.52 18.55 -21.76
CA ASN A 54 34.83 18.41 -22.38
C ASN A 54 35.96 19.05 -21.54
N ASN A 55 35.61 20.04 -20.71
CA ASN A 55 36.54 20.84 -19.92
C ASN A 55 36.30 20.68 -18.41
N ASP A 56 37.28 21.10 -17.62
CA ASP A 56 37.23 21.05 -16.16
C ASP A 56 36.21 22.05 -15.60
N MET A 57 35.33 21.56 -14.74
CA MET A 57 34.25 22.31 -14.10
C MET A 57 34.49 22.53 -12.60
N ASP A 58 35.61 22.07 -12.05
CA ASP A 58 35.93 22.15 -10.63
C ASP A 58 36.43 23.55 -10.21
N GLY A 59 36.09 23.99 -9.00
CA GLY A 59 36.59 25.26 -8.47
C GLY A 59 35.74 25.82 -7.34
N LYS A 60 36.37 26.58 -6.43
CA LYS A 60 35.69 27.16 -5.25
C LYS A 60 34.65 28.22 -5.62
N ASP A 61 34.86 28.94 -6.72
CA ASP A 61 33.99 30.03 -7.14
C ASP A 61 33.00 29.65 -8.24
N MET A 62 33.09 28.43 -8.80
CA MET A 62 32.24 27.97 -9.89
C MET A 62 30.75 27.98 -9.53
N GLU A 63 30.42 27.67 -8.27
CA GLU A 63 29.03 27.73 -7.78
C GLU A 63 28.48 29.17 -7.80
N LYS A 64 29.32 30.17 -7.54
CA LYS A 64 28.91 31.59 -7.58
C LYS A 64 28.80 32.09 -9.01
N ILE A 65 29.80 31.77 -9.85
CA ILE A 65 29.85 32.19 -11.27
C ILE A 65 28.63 31.66 -12.02
N ASN A 66 28.25 30.41 -11.77
CA ASN A 66 27.23 29.70 -12.51
C ASN A 66 25.90 29.52 -11.75
N LYS A 67 25.65 30.33 -10.71
CA LYS A 67 24.50 30.20 -9.79
C LYS A 67 23.14 30.06 -10.49
N ASP A 68 22.95 30.80 -11.58
CA ASP A 68 21.67 30.87 -12.31
C ASP A 68 21.69 30.10 -13.65
N CYS A 69 22.72 29.28 -13.89
CA CYS A 69 22.88 28.57 -15.17
C CYS A 69 22.06 27.27 -15.27
N PHE A 70 21.44 26.82 -14.18
CA PHE A 70 20.71 25.55 -14.14
C PHE A 70 19.28 25.75 -13.62
N SER A 71 18.32 25.08 -14.25
CA SER A 71 16.95 25.01 -13.74
C SER A 71 16.28 23.72 -14.17
N ILE A 72 15.58 23.05 -13.25
CA ILE A 72 14.71 21.92 -13.58
C ILE A 72 13.27 22.39 -13.49
N THR A 73 12.50 22.14 -14.54
CA THR A 73 11.06 22.45 -14.59
C THR A 73 10.22 21.22 -14.85
N ASP A 74 9.01 21.21 -14.30
CA ASP A 74 7.98 20.25 -14.65
C ASP A 74 7.32 20.62 -16.01
N PRO A 75 6.37 19.81 -16.54
CA PRO A 75 5.67 20.11 -17.80
C PRO A 75 4.85 21.41 -17.76
N LYS A 76 4.50 21.89 -16.56
CA LYS A 76 3.72 23.11 -16.34
C LYS A 76 4.63 24.34 -16.19
N GLY A 77 5.95 24.19 -16.27
CA GLY A 77 6.92 25.25 -16.06
C GLY A 77 7.21 25.58 -14.59
N LYS A 78 6.69 24.80 -13.63
CA LYS A 78 7.01 24.95 -12.21
C LYS A 78 8.48 24.57 -12.00
N LYS A 79 9.26 25.50 -11.44
CA LYS A 79 10.66 25.26 -11.09
C LYS A 79 10.76 24.35 -9.86
N ILE A 80 11.61 23.34 -9.96
CA ILE A 80 12.01 22.51 -8.83
C ILE A 80 13.25 23.15 -8.19
N PRO A 81 13.26 23.41 -6.87
CA PRO A 81 14.46 23.79 -6.14
C PRO A 81 15.61 22.80 -6.37
N ILE A 82 16.80 23.31 -6.69
CA ILE A 82 17.98 22.49 -7.00
C ILE A 82 19.21 22.91 -6.18
N LYS A 83 20.16 21.97 -6.08
CA LYS A 83 21.55 22.18 -5.65
C LYS A 83 22.48 21.64 -6.73
N VAL A 84 23.54 22.40 -7.02
CA VAL A 84 24.53 22.05 -8.06
C VAL A 84 25.86 21.75 -7.40
N TYR A 85 26.47 20.62 -7.74
CA TYR A 85 27.74 20.17 -7.20
C TYR A 85 28.78 20.08 -8.31
N TYR A 86 29.86 20.85 -8.18
CA TYR A 86 30.97 20.94 -9.15
C TYR A 86 32.18 20.07 -8.77
N ASN A 87 32.38 19.82 -7.48
CA ASN A 87 33.59 19.21 -6.97
C ASN A 87 33.41 17.70 -6.79
N ASN A 88 33.34 16.96 -7.90
CA ASN A 88 33.51 15.51 -7.82
C ASN A 88 35.00 15.16 -7.74
N PRO A 89 35.49 14.55 -6.64
CA PRO A 89 36.90 14.20 -6.48
C PRO A 89 37.41 13.18 -7.50
N LYS A 90 36.51 12.39 -8.13
CA LYS A 90 36.87 11.37 -9.13
C LYS A 90 36.90 11.91 -10.55
N ASP A 91 36.18 13.01 -10.82
CA ASP A 91 36.00 13.52 -12.18
C ASP A 91 35.72 15.03 -12.15
N LYS A 92 36.75 15.82 -12.48
CA LYS A 92 36.68 17.29 -12.49
C LYS A 92 35.78 17.85 -13.59
N LYS A 93 35.42 17.02 -14.57
CA LYS A 93 34.57 17.42 -15.70
C LYS A 93 33.10 17.11 -15.47
N GLN A 94 32.76 16.63 -14.28
CA GLN A 94 31.40 16.25 -13.93
C GLN A 94 30.73 17.27 -13.00
N ILE A 95 29.51 17.66 -13.37
CA ILE A 95 28.58 18.40 -12.49
C ILE A 95 27.40 17.49 -12.15
N MET A 96 26.90 17.60 -10.93
CA MET A 96 25.64 16.98 -10.51
C MET A 96 24.62 18.05 -10.13
N VAL A 97 23.49 18.06 -10.81
CA VAL A 97 22.34 18.92 -10.50
C VAL A 97 21.28 18.06 -9.81
N LEU A 98 21.04 18.30 -8.53
CA LEU A 98 20.10 17.52 -7.71
C LEU A 98 18.93 18.40 -7.31
N ALA A 99 17.76 17.79 -7.14
CA ALA A 99 16.69 18.45 -6.41
C ALA A 99 17.10 18.71 -4.94
N ASP A 100 16.81 19.92 -4.44
CA ASP A 100 17.12 20.32 -3.07
C ASP A 100 16.08 19.76 -2.10
N THR A 101 16.33 18.54 -1.61
CA THR A 101 15.44 17.81 -0.68
C THR A 101 15.20 18.53 0.64
N ALA A 102 16.01 19.54 1.00
CA ALA A 102 15.75 20.38 2.17
C ALA A 102 14.62 21.40 1.93
N LYS A 103 14.27 21.67 0.67
CA LYS A 103 13.27 22.67 0.26
C LYS A 103 12.02 22.09 -0.38
N ILE A 104 11.98 20.78 -0.61
CA ILE A 104 10.87 20.10 -1.26
C ILE A 104 10.46 18.84 -0.50
N ASN A 105 9.22 18.42 -0.69
CA ASN A 105 8.77 17.09 -0.37
C ASN A 105 8.83 16.23 -1.64
N THR A 106 9.80 15.32 -1.73
CA THR A 106 10.03 14.46 -2.91
C THR A 106 8.77 13.70 -3.36
N THR A 107 7.87 13.34 -2.44
CA THR A 107 6.63 12.61 -2.78
C THR A 107 5.54 13.51 -3.35
N LYS A 108 5.51 14.79 -2.97
CA LYS A 108 4.46 15.74 -3.40
C LYS A 108 4.91 16.67 -4.53
N ASP A 109 6.16 17.09 -4.50
CA ASP A 109 6.72 18.07 -5.44
C ASP A 109 7.33 17.43 -6.68
N ILE A 110 7.77 16.17 -6.58
CA ILE A 110 8.27 15.37 -7.71
C ILE A 110 7.28 14.23 -7.96
N LEU A 111 6.60 14.31 -9.09
CA LEU A 111 5.52 13.40 -9.45
C LEU A 111 6.04 12.17 -10.18
N ASP A 112 5.34 11.05 -10.01
CA ASP A 112 5.55 9.81 -10.77
C ASP A 112 5.16 10.01 -12.24
N ASN A 113 5.79 9.24 -13.14
CA ASN A 113 5.47 9.23 -14.57
C ASN A 113 5.39 10.64 -15.21
N THR A 114 6.27 11.54 -14.79
CA THR A 114 6.23 12.95 -15.16
C THR A 114 7.51 13.36 -15.86
N LYS A 115 7.37 14.06 -16.99
CA LYS A 115 8.50 14.58 -17.77
C LYS A 115 9.04 15.85 -17.14
N TYR A 116 10.31 15.85 -16.76
CA TYR A 116 11.03 17.03 -16.30
C TYR A 116 12.05 17.46 -17.36
N THR A 117 12.38 18.74 -17.36
CA THR A 117 13.38 19.31 -18.26
C THR A 117 14.40 20.09 -17.45
N LEU A 118 15.66 19.68 -17.51
CA LEU A 118 16.80 20.49 -17.12
C LEU A 118 17.12 21.47 -18.25
N THR A 119 17.22 22.75 -17.93
CA THR A 119 17.75 23.80 -18.80
C THR A 119 19.13 24.21 -18.29
N ILE A 120 20.10 24.24 -19.18
CA ILE A 120 21.49 24.66 -18.96
C ILE A 120 21.70 25.92 -19.79
N SER A 121 22.06 27.03 -19.17
CA SER A 121 22.26 28.28 -19.89
C SER A 121 23.54 28.27 -20.72
N GLY A 122 23.50 28.88 -21.91
CA GLY A 122 24.67 29.16 -22.74
C GLY A 122 25.74 30.01 -22.03
N LYS A 123 25.35 30.74 -20.97
CA LYS A 123 26.26 31.52 -20.12
C LYS A 123 27.09 30.68 -19.16
N LEU A 124 26.83 29.37 -19.05
CA LEU A 124 27.60 28.46 -18.21
C LEU A 124 29.09 28.55 -18.56
N GLN A 125 29.92 28.80 -17.57
CA GLN A 125 31.37 28.89 -17.71
C GLN A 125 32.08 27.70 -17.07
N ASP A 126 33.12 27.23 -17.75
CA ASP A 126 34.09 26.30 -17.17
C ASP A 126 35.14 27.03 -16.32
N LYS A 127 36.07 26.27 -15.76
CA LYS A 127 37.17 26.81 -14.95
C LYS A 127 38.09 27.78 -15.70
N ALA A 128 38.23 27.60 -17.01
CA ALA A 128 39.07 28.43 -17.87
C ALA A 128 38.31 29.66 -18.42
N GLY A 129 37.02 29.81 -18.09
CA GLY A 129 36.17 30.90 -18.54
C GLY A 129 35.51 30.68 -19.90
N ASN A 130 35.61 29.48 -20.50
CA ASN A 130 34.91 29.17 -21.74
C ASN A 130 33.42 29.00 -21.48
N THR A 131 32.60 29.61 -22.32
CA THR A 131 31.13 29.53 -22.22
C THR A 131 30.55 28.41 -23.07
N LEU A 132 29.39 27.88 -22.68
CA LEU A 132 28.60 26.91 -23.46
C LEU A 132 28.05 27.51 -24.77
N GLY A 133 27.82 28.83 -24.79
CA GLY A 133 27.36 29.60 -25.95
C GLY A 133 25.84 29.63 -26.08
N GLU A 134 25.21 28.45 -26.20
CA GLU A 134 23.76 28.32 -26.39
C GLU A 134 23.09 27.54 -25.25
N ASP A 135 21.82 27.84 -25.00
CA ASP A 135 21.02 27.13 -24.00
C ASP A 135 20.77 25.68 -24.45
N GLN A 136 21.06 24.73 -23.57
CA GLN A 136 20.84 23.31 -23.81
C GLN A 136 19.75 22.76 -22.90
N LYS A 137 19.02 21.76 -23.39
CA LYS A 137 17.93 21.13 -22.65
C LYS A 137 18.14 19.62 -22.57
N VAL A 138 17.84 19.06 -21.41
CA VAL A 138 17.83 17.61 -21.17
C VAL A 138 16.49 17.27 -20.54
N SER A 139 15.70 16.44 -21.22
CA SER A 139 14.42 15.97 -20.73
C SER A 139 14.51 14.53 -20.22
N PHE A 140 13.76 14.21 -19.18
CA PHE A 140 13.68 12.85 -18.64
C PHE A 140 12.35 12.60 -17.95
N THR A 141 11.91 11.35 -17.85
CA THR A 141 10.62 10.98 -17.26
C THR A 141 10.80 10.09 -16.05
N THR A 142 10.21 10.48 -14.92
CA THR A 142 10.28 9.74 -13.66
C THR A 142 9.58 8.39 -13.74
N LEU A 143 10.09 7.43 -12.97
CA LEU A 143 9.48 6.11 -12.80
C LEU A 143 8.09 6.21 -12.17
N ASN A 144 7.20 5.32 -12.58
CA ASN A 144 5.89 5.15 -11.96
C ASN A 144 5.97 4.21 -10.75
N GLN A 145 6.48 4.71 -9.62
CA GLN A 145 6.61 3.90 -8.40
C GLN A 145 5.25 3.40 -7.90
N GLY A 146 4.20 4.22 -7.95
CA GLY A 146 2.86 3.81 -7.53
C GLY A 146 2.30 2.58 -8.26
N GLN A 147 2.53 2.46 -9.57
CA GLN A 147 2.14 1.27 -10.32
C GLN A 147 3.04 0.07 -10.02
N SER A 148 4.36 0.27 -9.95
CA SER A 148 5.31 -0.80 -9.65
C SER A 148 5.04 -1.42 -8.26
N THR A 149 4.82 -0.61 -7.23
CA THR A 149 4.53 -1.11 -5.88
C THR A 149 3.21 -1.88 -5.82
N LYS A 150 2.17 -1.45 -6.54
CA LYS A 150 0.90 -2.19 -6.63
C LYS A 150 1.10 -3.56 -7.27
N ILE A 151 1.89 -3.66 -8.33
CA ILE A 151 2.19 -4.94 -9.01
C ILE A 151 2.93 -5.88 -8.05
N TYR A 152 3.95 -5.40 -7.33
CA TYR A 152 4.65 -6.21 -6.34
C TYR A 152 3.75 -6.63 -5.18
N MET A 153 2.85 -5.77 -4.72
CA MET A 153 1.89 -6.09 -3.66
C MET A 153 0.89 -7.17 -4.12
N ILE A 154 0.39 -7.10 -5.35
CA ILE A 154 -0.47 -8.13 -5.93
C ILE A 154 0.29 -9.47 -6.03
N MET A 155 1.53 -9.45 -6.53
CA MET A 155 2.36 -10.66 -6.63
C MET A 155 2.64 -11.28 -5.25
N MET A 156 2.89 -10.45 -4.23
CA MET A 156 3.08 -10.89 -2.85
C MET A 156 1.80 -11.52 -2.28
N VAL A 157 0.63 -10.93 -2.51
CA VAL A 157 -0.66 -11.51 -2.10
C VAL A 157 -0.92 -12.84 -2.80
N VAL A 158 -0.61 -12.95 -4.10
CA VAL A 158 -0.74 -14.22 -4.85
C VAL A 158 0.22 -15.29 -4.34
N MET A 159 1.48 -14.94 -4.05
CA MET A 159 2.44 -15.88 -3.47
C MET A 159 2.07 -16.31 -2.06
N MET A 160 1.64 -15.37 -1.21
CA MET A 160 1.23 -15.63 0.16
C MET A 160 -0.06 -16.46 0.19
N GLY A 161 -1.05 -16.14 -0.64
CA GLY A 161 -2.26 -16.93 -0.83
C GLY A 161 -1.98 -18.31 -1.42
N GLY A 162 -1.06 -18.41 -2.38
CA GLY A 162 -0.61 -19.68 -2.96
C GLY A 162 0.08 -20.58 -1.94
N MET A 163 1.00 -20.04 -1.13
CA MET A 163 1.62 -20.76 -0.02
C MET A 163 0.60 -21.10 1.07
N PHE A 164 -0.36 -20.23 1.37
CA PHE A 164 -1.40 -20.49 2.36
C PHE A 164 -2.31 -21.63 1.91
N ILE A 165 -2.79 -21.65 0.66
CA ILE A 165 -3.61 -22.74 0.11
C ILE A 165 -2.81 -24.05 0.02
N PHE A 166 -1.56 -23.98 -0.44
CA PHE A 166 -0.69 -25.16 -0.56
C PHE A 166 -0.32 -25.73 0.82
N SER A 167 0.05 -24.86 1.78
CA SER A 167 0.34 -25.22 3.16
C SER A 167 -0.91 -25.73 3.88
N SER A 168 -2.08 -25.12 3.66
CA SER A 168 -3.36 -25.61 4.21
C SER A 168 -3.74 -26.99 3.66
N ARG A 169 -3.49 -27.25 2.37
CA ARG A 169 -3.68 -28.57 1.77
C ARG A 169 -2.64 -29.58 2.25
N GLN A 170 -1.39 -29.18 2.48
CA GLN A 170 -0.35 -30.02 3.05
C GLN A 170 -0.58 -30.32 4.54
N MET A 171 -1.01 -29.34 5.34
CA MET A 171 -1.44 -29.50 6.72
C MET A 171 -2.72 -30.33 6.80
N LYS A 172 -3.72 -30.12 5.94
CA LYS A 172 -4.90 -31.01 5.88
C LYS A 172 -4.51 -32.43 5.45
N LYS A 173 -3.56 -32.61 4.52
CA LYS A 173 -3.05 -33.95 4.15
C LYS A 173 -2.20 -34.58 5.26
N GLN A 174 -1.40 -33.81 5.99
CA GLN A 174 -0.64 -34.30 7.16
C GLN A 174 -1.56 -34.60 8.35
N ALA A 175 -2.56 -33.75 8.60
CA ALA A 175 -3.58 -33.96 9.62
C ALA A 175 -4.53 -35.12 9.25
N ALA A 176 -4.85 -35.31 7.95
CA ALA A 176 -5.61 -36.47 7.47
C ALA A 176 -4.78 -37.75 7.57
N LYS A 177 -3.48 -37.71 7.25
CA LYS A 177 -2.57 -38.84 7.47
C LYS A 177 -2.39 -39.16 8.96
N GLN A 178 -2.27 -38.16 9.82
CA GLN A 178 -2.24 -38.33 11.28
C GLN A 178 -3.60 -38.80 11.85
N GLN A 179 -4.73 -38.42 11.23
CA GLN A 179 -6.05 -38.95 11.56
C GLN A 179 -6.26 -40.38 11.05
N GLU A 180 -5.68 -40.77 9.92
CA GLU A 180 -5.70 -42.16 9.44
C GLU A 180 -4.78 -43.07 10.26
N GLU A 181 -3.59 -42.61 10.66
CA GLU A 181 -2.70 -43.34 11.57
C GLU A 181 -3.25 -43.38 13.02
N GLY A 182 -4.12 -42.43 13.39
CA GLY A 182 -4.80 -42.39 14.70
C GLY A 182 -6.18 -43.07 14.75
N LYS A 183 -6.72 -43.57 13.63
CA LYS A 183 -7.91 -44.43 13.66
C LYS A 183 -7.51 -45.81 14.15
N ILE A 184 -7.70 -46.04 15.45
CA ILE A 184 -7.97 -47.38 15.97
C ILE A 184 -9.05 -47.96 15.05
N LYS A 185 -8.76 -49.06 14.36
CA LYS A 185 -9.75 -49.83 13.59
C LYS A 185 -10.95 -50.04 14.52
N GLU A 186 -12.08 -49.40 14.24
CA GLU A 186 -13.34 -49.76 14.89
C GLU A 186 -13.55 -51.24 14.53
N GLU A 187 -13.38 -52.13 15.52
CA GLU A 187 -13.63 -53.55 15.32
C GLU A 187 -15.10 -53.70 14.88
N PRO A 188 -15.40 -54.47 13.83
CA PRO A 188 -16.76 -54.71 13.40
C PRO A 188 -17.61 -55.20 14.58
N PHE A 189 -18.74 -54.53 14.82
CA PHE A 189 -19.69 -54.89 15.88
C PHE A 189 -20.01 -56.39 15.82
N ASN A 190 -19.62 -57.13 16.86
CA ASN A 190 -19.85 -58.56 16.97
C ASN A 190 -20.95 -58.81 18.02
N PRO A 191 -22.20 -59.05 17.58
CA PRO A 191 -23.37 -59.11 18.46
C PRO A 191 -23.24 -60.11 19.61
N TYR A 192 -22.56 -61.23 19.38
CA TYR A 192 -22.41 -62.31 20.36
C TYR A 192 -21.41 -61.98 21.48
N LYS A 193 -20.39 -61.16 21.19
CA LYS A 193 -19.42 -60.70 22.20
C LYS A 193 -20.03 -59.64 23.12
N GLU A 194 -20.85 -58.76 22.57
CA GLU A 194 -21.51 -57.71 23.35
C GLU A 194 -22.62 -58.28 24.23
N ALA A 195 -23.46 -59.17 23.70
CA ALA A 195 -24.48 -59.89 24.47
C ALA A 195 -23.90 -60.61 25.71
N LYS A 196 -22.73 -61.25 25.56
CA LYS A 196 -22.04 -61.93 26.66
C LYS A 196 -21.45 -60.96 27.70
N LYS A 197 -21.07 -59.74 27.30
CA LYS A 197 -20.54 -58.70 28.19
C LYS A 197 -21.64 -57.92 28.91
N THR A 198 -22.77 -57.69 28.25
CA THR A 198 -23.88 -56.89 28.77
C THR A 198 -24.98 -57.74 29.42
N GLY A 199 -24.93 -59.07 29.28
CA GLY A 199 -25.91 -60.00 29.83
C GLY A 199 -27.29 -59.92 29.16
N LYS A 200 -27.38 -59.29 28.00
CA LYS A 200 -28.62 -59.08 27.23
C LYS A 200 -28.72 -60.04 26.06
N SER A 201 -29.92 -60.30 25.56
CA SER A 201 -30.09 -61.17 24.38
C SER A 201 -29.48 -60.53 23.13
N VAL A 202 -28.99 -61.37 22.22
CA VAL A 202 -28.31 -60.93 20.98
C VAL A 202 -29.20 -59.99 20.15
N ASP A 203 -30.51 -60.26 20.11
CA ASP A 203 -31.48 -59.46 19.36
C ASP A 203 -31.66 -58.05 19.96
N GLU A 204 -31.57 -57.90 21.29
CA GLU A 204 -31.66 -56.59 21.95
C GLU A 204 -30.40 -55.75 21.68
N VAL A 205 -29.23 -56.39 21.60
CA VAL A 205 -27.97 -55.71 21.29
C VAL A 205 -27.95 -55.23 19.83
N ILE A 206 -28.47 -56.04 18.90
CA ILE A 206 -28.64 -55.64 17.49
C ILE A 206 -29.61 -54.47 17.37
N ALA A 207 -30.76 -54.51 18.05
CA ALA A 207 -31.75 -53.43 18.01
C ALA A 207 -31.23 -52.11 18.62
N ILE A 208 -30.42 -52.19 19.69
CA ILE A 208 -29.78 -51.02 20.29
C ILE A 208 -28.75 -50.42 19.32
N HIS A 209 -27.92 -51.27 18.71
CA HIS A 209 -26.90 -50.85 17.76
C HIS A 209 -27.51 -50.25 16.48
N GLU A 210 -28.56 -50.84 15.93
CA GLU A 210 -29.31 -50.30 14.80
C GLU A 210 -29.94 -48.94 15.12
N LYS A 211 -30.50 -48.77 16.33
CA LYS A 211 -31.07 -47.50 16.78
C LYS A 211 -30.01 -46.42 16.97
N GLU A 212 -28.79 -46.79 17.36
CA GLU A 212 -27.67 -45.87 17.48
C GLU A 212 -27.10 -45.48 16.10
N MET A 213 -26.97 -46.45 15.20
CA MET A 213 -26.57 -46.23 13.81
C MET A 213 -27.59 -45.36 13.06
N ALA A 214 -28.89 -45.59 13.25
CA ALA A 214 -29.94 -44.76 12.69
C ALA A 214 -29.89 -43.32 13.24
N LYS A 215 -29.61 -43.14 14.54
CA LYS A 215 -29.43 -41.81 15.14
C LYS A 215 -28.18 -41.09 14.60
N LYS A 216 -27.07 -41.80 14.38
CA LYS A 216 -25.86 -41.25 13.73
C LYS A 216 -26.15 -40.86 12.29
N ALA A 217 -26.76 -41.74 11.50
CA ALA A 217 -27.13 -41.48 10.11
C ALA A 217 -28.11 -40.29 9.99
N ALA A 218 -29.09 -40.17 10.88
CA ALA A 218 -30.02 -39.03 10.89
C ALA A 218 -29.34 -37.70 11.26
N LYS A 219 -28.37 -37.72 12.18
CA LYS A 219 -27.56 -36.55 12.51
C LYS A 219 -26.67 -36.14 11.33
N GLU A 220 -26.13 -37.10 10.60
CA GLU A 220 -25.26 -36.87 9.46
C GLU A 220 -26.05 -36.38 8.24
N ALA A 221 -27.23 -36.93 7.98
CA ALA A 221 -28.17 -36.43 6.97
C ALA A 221 -28.66 -35.01 7.29
N LYS A 222 -28.86 -34.65 8.57
CA LYS A 222 -29.16 -33.26 8.98
C LYS A 222 -27.99 -32.30 8.76
N LYS A 223 -26.75 -32.76 8.90
CA LYS A 223 -25.56 -31.96 8.58
C LYS A 223 -25.38 -31.80 7.07
N ALA A 224 -25.64 -32.86 6.31
CA ALA A 224 -25.56 -32.83 4.84
C ALA A 224 -26.65 -31.94 4.22
N SER A 225 -27.89 -32.00 4.73
CA SER A 225 -28.99 -31.13 4.26
C SER A 225 -28.79 -29.65 4.62
N ARG A 226 -28.20 -29.33 5.77
CA ARG A 226 -27.77 -27.95 6.08
C ARG A 226 -26.71 -27.43 5.12
N LYS A 227 -25.87 -28.31 4.59
CA LYS A 227 -24.82 -27.95 3.63
C LYS A 227 -25.33 -27.74 2.19
N ASN A 228 -26.53 -28.23 1.88
CA ASN A 228 -27.13 -28.13 0.54
C ASN A 228 -28.21 -27.03 0.42
N ASN A 229 -28.50 -26.28 1.50
CA ASN A 229 -29.48 -25.20 1.52
C ASN A 229 -28.88 -23.82 1.80
N ASP A 230 -27.57 -23.72 2.04
CA ASP A 230 -26.83 -22.46 2.14
C ASP A 230 -25.85 -22.38 0.96
N ASP A 231 -26.39 -22.13 -0.24
CA ASP A 231 -25.68 -21.45 -1.32
C ASP A 231 -25.94 -19.94 -1.15
N ASP A 232 -25.50 -19.40 -0.01
CA ASP A 232 -25.15 -17.98 0.11
C ASP A 232 -23.72 -17.97 0.67
N ASP A 233 -22.78 -17.79 -0.26
CA ASP A 233 -21.44 -17.31 0.01
C ASP A 233 -21.57 -16.02 0.81
N ASP A 234 -21.17 -16.08 2.07
CA ASP A 234 -20.67 -14.95 2.83
C ASP A 234 -19.74 -15.51 3.91
N ASP A 235 -18.57 -16.01 3.47
CA ASP A 235 -17.36 -16.09 4.29
C ASP A 235 -16.83 -14.65 4.49
N TYR A 236 -17.66 -13.81 5.12
CA TYR A 236 -17.21 -12.57 5.71
C TYR A 236 -16.49 -12.91 7.00
N GLU A 237 -15.19 -12.63 6.96
CA GLU A 237 -14.36 -12.23 8.08
C GLU A 237 -15.15 -12.05 9.37
N ASP A 238 -14.83 -12.86 10.39
CA ASP A 238 -15.09 -12.50 11.78
C ASP A 238 -14.35 -11.18 12.04
N GLU A 239 -14.95 -10.06 11.64
CA GLU A 239 -14.69 -8.76 12.24
C GLU A 239 -14.89 -9.01 13.74
N ASP A 240 -13.81 -8.81 14.50
CA ASP A 240 -13.78 -8.86 15.95
C ASP A 240 -14.73 -7.77 16.47
N ASN A 241 -16.03 -8.05 16.44
CA ASN A 241 -17.01 -7.28 17.16
C ASN A 241 -16.58 -7.48 18.61
N GLY A 242 -16.13 -6.41 19.26
CA GLY A 242 -15.56 -6.45 20.61
C GLY A 242 -16.56 -6.90 21.70
N ASN A 243 -17.55 -7.73 21.38
CA ASN A 243 -18.51 -8.29 22.29
C ASN A 243 -17.93 -9.56 22.93
N TYR A 244 -17.58 -9.43 24.20
CA TYR A 244 -17.22 -10.57 25.02
C TYR A 244 -18.42 -11.49 25.26
N LYS A 245 -18.21 -12.79 25.05
CA LYS A 245 -19.21 -13.84 25.30
C LYS A 245 -19.46 -13.95 26.81
N VAL A 246 -20.53 -13.34 27.29
CA VAL A 246 -20.92 -13.42 28.72
C VAL A 246 -21.75 -14.69 29.00
N LYS A 247 -21.56 -15.27 30.19
CA LYS A 247 -22.30 -16.48 30.63
C LYS A 247 -23.81 -16.27 30.81
N GLY A 248 -24.30 -15.02 30.77
CA GLY A 248 -25.72 -14.69 30.87
C GLY A 248 -25.95 -13.23 31.26
N PRO A 249 -27.20 -12.75 31.18
CA PRO A 249 -27.56 -11.38 31.57
C PRO A 249 -27.33 -11.18 33.07
N LYS A 250 -26.53 -10.17 33.45
CA LYS A 250 -26.34 -9.77 34.84
C LYS A 250 -27.01 -8.41 35.10
N PRO A 251 -27.69 -8.22 36.25
CA PRO A 251 -28.27 -6.93 36.61
C PRO A 251 -27.17 -5.91 36.90
N VAL A 252 -27.43 -4.64 36.61
CA VAL A 252 -26.49 -3.52 36.84
C VAL A 252 -26.07 -3.34 38.30
N SER A 253 -26.85 -3.87 39.24
CA SER A 253 -26.49 -3.92 40.66
C SER A 253 -25.32 -4.86 40.95
N ALA A 254 -25.12 -5.90 40.13
CA ALA A 254 -24.00 -6.83 40.29
C ALA A 254 -22.64 -6.19 39.95
N GLY A 255 -22.64 -5.06 39.23
CA GLY A 255 -21.47 -4.24 38.95
C GLY A 255 -21.27 -3.07 39.92
N GLY A 256 -21.99 -3.04 41.05
CA GLY A 256 -21.86 -2.00 42.08
C GLY A 256 -22.61 -0.69 41.81
N SER A 257 -23.39 -0.59 40.73
CA SER A 257 -24.18 0.62 40.46
C SER A 257 -25.50 0.62 41.26
N SER A 258 -25.79 1.74 41.92
CA SER A 258 -27.03 1.98 42.68
C SER A 258 -28.11 2.72 41.86
N PHE A 259 -27.90 2.89 40.55
CA PHE A 259 -28.78 3.70 39.70
C PHE A 259 -30.07 2.94 39.34
N ILE A 260 -31.20 3.41 39.86
CA ILE A 260 -32.53 2.81 39.65
C ILE A 260 -33.15 3.40 38.38
N THR A 261 -33.08 2.67 37.27
CA THR A 261 -33.48 3.18 35.94
C THR A 261 -35.00 3.22 35.68
N GLY A 262 -35.87 2.92 36.67
CA GLY A 262 -37.33 2.89 36.50
C GLY A 262 -37.88 1.84 35.51
N ARG A 263 -37.03 1.29 34.63
CA ARG A 263 -37.36 0.31 33.59
C ARG A 263 -37.90 -1.00 34.14
N LYS A 264 -37.49 -1.40 35.34
CA LYS A 264 -38.04 -2.59 36.01
C LYS A 264 -39.53 -2.42 36.33
N ALA A 265 -39.93 -1.25 36.85
CA ALA A 265 -41.33 -0.94 37.13
C ALA A 265 -42.17 -0.88 35.83
N ILE A 266 -41.60 -0.33 34.75
CA ILE A 266 -42.26 -0.28 33.44
C ILE A 266 -42.43 -1.69 32.84
N ALA A 267 -41.41 -2.54 32.96
CA ALA A 267 -41.47 -3.92 32.45
C ALA A 267 -42.45 -4.79 33.26
N GLU A 268 -42.54 -4.56 34.57
CA GLU A 268 -43.50 -5.26 35.44
C GLU A 268 -44.94 -4.77 35.20
N ALA A 269 -45.14 -3.46 35.00
CA ALA A 269 -46.44 -2.91 34.61
C ALA A 269 -46.92 -3.45 33.25
N LYS A 270 -46.05 -3.56 32.25
CA LYS A 270 -46.39 -4.18 30.95
C LYS A 270 -46.77 -5.65 31.08
N ARG A 271 -46.03 -6.40 31.90
CA ARG A 271 -46.33 -7.83 32.12
C ARG A 271 -47.65 -8.03 32.85
N ALA A 272 -47.95 -7.18 33.83
CA ALA A 272 -49.24 -7.19 34.53
C ALA A 272 -50.40 -6.79 33.60
N GLU A 273 -50.17 -5.87 32.66
CA GLU A 273 -51.18 -5.49 31.66
C GLU A 273 -51.45 -6.61 30.66
N GLU A 274 -50.41 -7.29 30.16
CA GLU A 274 -50.55 -8.47 29.29
C GLU A 274 -51.30 -9.61 29.99
N GLU A 275 -50.97 -9.91 31.24
CA GLU A 275 -51.67 -10.96 32.00
C GLU A 275 -53.15 -10.60 32.24
N ARG A 276 -53.45 -9.31 32.49
CA ARG A 276 -54.83 -8.82 32.62
C ARG A 276 -55.58 -8.92 31.30
N LEU A 277 -54.90 -8.69 30.19
CA LEU A 277 -55.47 -8.76 28.84
C LEU A 277 -55.70 -10.22 28.41
N GLU A 278 -54.83 -11.14 28.80
CA GLU A 278 -55.03 -12.59 28.65
C GLU A 278 -56.20 -13.11 29.49
N LYS A 279 -56.31 -12.70 30.76
CA LYS A 279 -57.48 -13.04 31.60
C LYS A 279 -58.78 -12.52 30.99
N ARG A 280 -58.76 -11.30 30.41
CA ARG A 280 -59.91 -10.73 29.69
C ARG A 280 -60.24 -11.49 28.40
N ARG A 281 -59.22 -11.90 27.63
CA ARG A 281 -59.38 -12.75 26.44
C ARG A 281 -59.96 -14.12 26.80
N ALA A 282 -59.48 -14.75 27.88
CA ALA A 282 -59.99 -16.02 28.38
C ALA A 282 -61.44 -15.92 28.89
N ALA A 283 -61.80 -14.83 29.58
CA ALA A 283 -63.18 -14.60 30.04
C ALA A 283 -64.15 -14.35 28.86
N ASN A 284 -63.73 -13.60 27.85
CA ASN A 284 -64.52 -13.37 26.63
C ASN A 284 -64.68 -14.66 25.80
N ALA A 285 -63.66 -15.52 25.75
CA ALA A 285 -63.76 -16.83 25.12
C ALA A 285 -64.77 -17.76 25.82
N LYS A 286 -64.87 -17.69 27.16
CA LYS A 286 -65.89 -18.45 27.94
C LYS A 286 -67.31 -17.90 27.74
N LYS A 287 -67.50 -16.58 27.59
CA LYS A 287 -68.82 -15.99 27.27
C LYS A 287 -69.31 -16.36 25.86
N LYS A 288 -68.41 -16.50 24.88
CA LYS A 288 -68.76 -16.97 23.52
C LYS A 288 -69.21 -18.43 23.44
N LYS A 289 -68.87 -19.27 24.44
CA LYS A 289 -69.30 -20.68 24.51
C LYS A 289 -70.64 -20.89 25.23
N LYS A 290 -71.27 -19.83 25.74
CA LYS A 290 -72.55 -19.89 26.49
C LYS A 290 -73.72 -19.17 25.79
N LYS A 291 -73.56 -18.82 24.51
CA LYS A 291 -74.66 -18.41 23.62
C LYS A 291 -74.93 -19.52 22.63
#